data_AF-I9UMB0-F1
#
_entry.id   AF-I9UMB0-F1
#
_cell.length_a   1.000
_cell.length_b   1.000
_cell.length_c   1.000
_cell.angle_alpha   90.00
_cell.angle_beta   90.00
_cell.angle_gamma   90.00
#
_symmetry.space_group_name_H-M   'P 1'
#
loop_
_entity.id
_entity.type
_entity.pdbx_description
1 polymer ?
#
loop_
_entity_poly.entity_id
_entity_poly.type
_entity_poly.pdbx_seq_one_letter_code
_entity_poly.pdbx_strand_id
1 'polypeptide(L)' 'MFFNQTLTYISLFSGAGVGCYGLLEEGFECVATNEILEKRLNIQRINRKCKLDESYISGDIKKPETKEKF' A
#
# COMPACT_ATOMS: atom_id res chain seq x y z
N MET A 1 7.70 14.47 -9.63
CA MET A 1 7.25 14.61 -11.04
C MET A 1 7.00 13.21 -11.57
N PHE A 2 5.74 12.83 -11.79
CA PHE A 2 5.38 11.48 -12.24
C PHE A 2 5.75 11.30 -13.72
N PHE A 3 6.42 10.20 -14.04
CA PHE A 3 7.02 10.00 -15.36
C PHE A 3 6.04 9.44 -16.42
N ASN A 4 4.75 9.18 -16.13
CA ASN A 4 3.89 8.46 -17.10
C ASN A 4 2.35 8.57 -16.97
N GLN A 5 1.76 9.57 -16.30
CA GLN A 5 0.29 9.70 -16.13
C GLN A 5 -0.43 8.49 -15.48
N THR A 6 0.30 7.51 -14.94
CA THR A 6 -0.30 6.32 -14.31
C THR A 6 -1.16 6.72 -13.11
N LEU A 7 -2.39 6.22 -13.05
CA LEU A 7 -3.27 6.43 -11.90
C LEU A 7 -2.73 5.68 -10.69
N THR A 8 -2.82 6.30 -9.52
CA THR A 8 -2.26 5.75 -8.28
C THR A 8 -3.31 5.68 -7.18
N TYR A 9 -3.08 4.82 -6.20
CA TYR A 9 -3.94 4.72 -5.02
C TYR A 9 -3.17 4.43 -3.74
N ILE A 10 -3.81 4.76 -2.63
CA ILE A 10 -3.39 4.37 -1.29
C ILE A 10 -4.39 3.35 -0.75
N SER A 11 -3.90 2.26 -0.16
CA SER A 11 -4.74 1.24 0.46
C SER A 11 -4.67 1.34 1.98
N LEU A 12 -5.79 1.68 2.63
CA LEU A 12 -5.88 1.79 4.09
C LEU A 12 -6.65 0.60 4.65
N PHE A 13 -6.24 0.13 5.83
CA PHE A 13 -6.81 -1.08 6.46
C PHE A 13 -6.78 -2.27 5.49
N SER A 14 -5.66 -2.40 4.78
CA SER A 14 -5.57 -3.12 3.51
C SER A 14 -5.68 -4.64 3.61
N GLY A 15 -5.73 -5.20 4.82
CA GLY A 15 -5.78 -6.64 5.01
C GLY A 15 -4.55 -7.30 4.37
N ALA A 16 -4.77 -8.40 3.65
CA ALA A 16 -3.73 -9.04 2.84
C ALA A 16 -3.62 -8.47 1.40
N GLY A 17 -4.28 -7.35 1.09
CA GLY A 17 -4.21 -6.68 -0.21
C GLY A 17 -5.07 -7.31 -1.32
N VAL A 18 -5.98 -8.23 -1.00
CA VAL A 18 -6.86 -8.90 -1.98
C VAL A 18 -7.81 -7.90 -2.65
N GLY A 19 -8.38 -6.97 -1.87
CA GLY A 19 -9.31 -5.95 -2.40
C GLY A 19 -8.69 -5.02 -3.43
N CYS A 20 -7.36 -4.89 -3.44
CA CYS A 20 -6.63 -4.06 -4.39
C CYS A 20 -6.32 -4.76 -5.72
N TYR A 21 -6.71 -6.02 -5.89
CA TYR A 21 -6.44 -6.78 -7.12
C TYR A 21 -7.12 -6.16 -8.35
N GLY A 22 -8.38 -5.72 -8.24
CA GLY A 22 -9.06 -5.06 -9.36
C GLY A 22 -8.37 -3.77 -9.84
N LEU A 23 -7.85 -2.97 -8.90
CA LEU A 23 -7.09 -1.76 -9.24
C LEU A 23 -5.80 -2.09 -10.01
N LEU A 24 -5.13 -3.17 -9.64
CA LEU A 24 -3.95 -3.65 -10.37
C LEU A 24 -4.30 -4.06 -11.81
N GLU A 25 -5.41 -4.77 -12.02
CA GLU A 25 -5.87 -5.19 -13.36
C GLU A 25 -6.23 -3.98 -14.23
N GLU A 26 -6.79 -2.92 -13.64
CA GLU A 26 -7.09 -1.65 -14.33
C GLU A 26 -5.84 -0.75 -14.53
N GLY A 27 -4.64 -1.24 -14.17
CA GLY A 27 -3.38 -0.53 -14.39
C GLY A 27 -3.05 0.56 -13.36
N PHE A 28 -3.73 0.59 -12.22
CA PHE A 28 -3.42 1.52 -11.14
C PHE A 28 -2.22 1.02 -10.32
N GLU A 29 -1.42 1.96 -9.82
CA GLU A 29 -0.25 1.67 -9.00
C GLU A 29 -0.48 2.00 -7.52
N CYS A 30 -0.21 1.04 -6.64
CA CYS A 30 -0.16 1.31 -5.21
C CYS A 30 1.09 2.14 -4.88
N VAL A 31 0.88 3.31 -4.28
CA VAL A 31 1.97 4.17 -3.77
C VAL A 31 2.17 4.05 -2.26
N ALA A 32 1.14 3.63 -1.52
CA ALA A 32 1.24 3.30 -0.10
C ALA A 32 0.15 2.32 0.32
N THR A 33 0.48 1.43 1.26
CA THR A 33 -0.47 0.52 1.91
C THR A 33 -0.25 0.56 3.42
N ASN A 34 -1.33 0.62 4.19
CA ASN A 34 -1.27 0.59 5.64
C ASN A 34 -2.16 -0.49 6.25
N GLU A 35 -1.56 -1.20 7.20
CA GLU A 35 -2.21 -2.24 7.99
C GLU A 35 -1.49 -2.35 9.34
N ILE A 36 -2.24 -2.72 10.37
CA ILE A 36 -1.76 -2.82 11.75
C ILE A 36 -0.99 -4.14 11.95
N LEU A 37 -1.40 -5.20 11.25
CA LEU A 37 -0.78 -6.52 11.38
C LEU A 37 0.34 -6.75 10.35
N GLU A 38 1.59 -6.76 10.83
CA GLU A 38 2.80 -6.97 10.01
C GLU A 38 2.74 -8.22 9.12
N LYS A 39 2.20 -9.33 9.63
CA LYS A 39 2.02 -10.57 8.87
C LYS A 39 1.18 -10.39 7.60
N ARG A 40 0.23 -9.46 7.61
CA ARG A 40 -0.61 -9.17 6.46
C ARG A 40 0.11 -8.26 5.45
N LEU A 41 0.90 -7.30 5.92
CA LEU A 41 1.81 -6.53 5.07
C LEU A 41 2.85 -7.42 4.40
N ASN A 42 3.40 -8.42 5.10
CA ASN A 42 4.33 -9.39 4.51
C ASN A 42 3.71 -10.13 3.32
N ILE A 43 2.43 -10.53 3.40
CA ILE A 43 1.73 -11.14 2.26
C ILE A 43 1.67 -10.15 1.08
N GLN A 44 1.40 -8.87 1.34
CA GLN A 44 1.38 -7.85 0.29
C GLN A 44 2.77 -7.62 -0.33
N ARG A 45 3.85 -7.62 0.47
CA ARG A 45 5.24 -7.51 -0.01
C ARG A 45 5.63 -8.68 -0.90
N ILE A 46 5.30 -9.91 -0.50
CA ILE A 46 5.54 -11.13 -1.31
C ILE A 46 4.84 -11.02 -2.66
N ASN A 47 3.63 -10.46 -2.68
CA ASN A 47 2.85 -10.23 -3.91
C ASN A 47 3.18 -8.90 -4.62
N ARG A 48 4.22 -8.18 -4.17
CA ARG A 48 4.70 -6.90 -4.74
C ARG A 48 3.58 -5.89 -4.94
N LYS A 49 2.70 -5.76 -3.95
CA LYS A 49 1.47 -4.96 -4.10
C LYS A 49 1.74 -3.48 -4.33
N CYS A 50 2.79 -2.94 -3.71
CA CYS A 50 3.33 -1.60 -3.95
C CYS A 50 4.78 -1.73 -4.44
N LYS A 51 5.23 -0.76 -5.25
CA LYS A 51 6.53 -0.82 -5.94
C LYS A 51 7.75 -0.68 -5.03
N LEU A 52 7.62 0.15 -4.00
CA LEU A 52 8.70 0.48 -3.06
C LEU A 52 8.44 -0.23 -1.73
N ASP A 53 9.49 -0.69 -1.08
CA ASP A 53 9.38 -1.40 0.20
C ASP A 53 8.98 -0.44 1.34
N GLU A 54 9.33 0.83 1.21
CA GLU A 54 8.97 1.90 2.14
C GLU A 54 7.46 2.20 2.10
N SER A 55 6.78 1.86 0.99
CA SER A 55 5.33 2.04 0.83
C SER A 55 4.48 1.11 1.70
N TYR A 56 5.09 0.12 2.39
CA TYR A 56 4.39 -0.81 3.27
C TYR A 56 4.44 -0.33 4.72
N ILE A 57 3.43 0.45 5.10
CA ILE A 57 3.40 1.18 6.36
C ILE A 57 2.67 0.36 7.42
N SER A 58 3.44 -0.20 8.34
CA SER A 58 2.90 -0.90 9.52
C SER A 58 2.60 0.08 10.64
N GLY A 59 1.39 0.05 11.18
CA GLY A 59 1.01 0.89 12.33
C GLY A 59 -0.46 1.30 12.36
N ASP A 60 -0.87 1.87 13.49
CA ASP A 60 -2.19 2.51 13.64
C ASP A 60 -2.16 3.90 13.01
N ILE A 61 -2.92 4.06 11.92
CA ILE A 61 -3.06 5.30 11.15
C ILE A 61 -3.47 6.52 11.98
N LYS A 62 -4.06 6.33 13.17
CA LYS A 62 -4.41 7.43 14.07
C LYS A 62 -3.18 8.10 14.69
N LYS A 63 -2.07 7.38 14.79
CA LYS A 63 -0.87 7.86 15.47
C LYS A 63 -0.01 8.74 14.55
N PRO A 64 0.54 9.87 15.06
CA PRO A 64 1.39 10.77 14.27
C PRO A 64 2.56 10.05 13.59
N GLU A 65 3.25 9.16 14.29
CA GLU A 65 4.42 8.45 13.78
C GLU A 65 4.10 7.50 12.60
N THR A 66 2.82 7.12 12.44
CA THR A 66 2.38 6.31 11.30
C THR A 66 2.01 7.22 10.13
N LYS A 67 1.41 8.38 10.39
CA LYS A 67 1.04 9.37 9.37
C LYS A 67 2.27 10.01 8.71
N GLU A 68 3.34 10.24 9.47
CA GLU A 68 4.60 10.80 8.96
C GLU A 68 5.32 9.90 7.95
N LYS A 69 4.89 8.63 7.80
CA LYS A 69 5.44 7.69 6.82
C LYS A 69 4.75 7.73 5.45
N PHE A 70 3.61 8.42 5.33
CA PHE A 70 2.89 8.62 4.07
C PHE A 70 3.41 9.83 3.33
#